data_AF-A0A7C9A4C0-F1
#
_entry.id   AF-A0A7C9A4C0-F1
#
_cell.length_a   1.000
_cell.length_b   1.000
_cell.length_c   1.000
_cell.angle_alpha   90.00
_cell.angle_beta   90.00
_cell.angle_gamma   90.00
#
_symmetry.space_group_name_H-M   'P 1'
#
loop_
_entity.id
_entity.type
_entity.pdbx_description
1 polymer ?
#
loop_
_entity_poly.entity_id
_entity_poly.type
_entity_poly.pdbx_seq_one_letter_code
_entity_poly.pdbx_strand_id
1 'polypeptide(L)'
;LAGVMGRAQNVKTLRLWKIKPETMEFDQIGEIPCELLEKLKGETSELSSISLLTAKNFAYMYNNSDPVEIIMCEIGDGECKWGSVKNLVVNDERRIGERMVMSCGMVEIGHLHRAMGPANRKFLVKSDA
;
A
#
# COMPACT_ATOMS: atom_id res chain seq x y z
N LEU A 1 -3.31 -11.05 5.58
CA LEU A 1 -4.28 -10.80 4.48
C LEU A 1 -4.93 -9.45 4.67
N ALA A 2 -5.32 -8.80 3.57
CA ALA A 2 -6.18 -7.61 3.59
C ALA A 2 -7.38 -7.84 2.67
N GLY A 3 -8.51 -7.22 2.97
CA GLY A 3 -9.74 -7.47 2.25
C GLY A 3 -10.77 -6.39 2.47
N VAL A 4 -11.43 -6.04 1.36
CA VAL A 4 -12.48 -5.04 1.29
C VAL A 4 -13.82 -5.69 1.59
N MET A 5 -14.60 -5.09 2.47
CA MET A 5 -15.89 -5.62 2.93
C MET A 5 -17.04 -4.78 2.37
N GLY A 6 -18.06 -5.45 1.85
CA GLY A 6 -19.22 -4.81 1.22
C GLY A 6 -19.30 -5.12 -0.27
N ARG A 7 -19.98 -4.26 -1.03
CA ARG A 7 -20.04 -4.33 -2.50
C ARG A 7 -19.07 -3.30 -3.08
N ALA A 8 -18.62 -3.50 -4.32
CA ALA A 8 -17.69 -2.55 -4.95
C ALA A 8 -18.22 -1.11 -4.97
N GLN A 9 -19.53 -0.93 -5.20
CA GLN A 9 -20.21 0.38 -5.20
C GLN A 9 -20.53 0.92 -3.80
N ASN A 10 -20.35 0.08 -2.76
CA ASN A 10 -20.67 0.44 -1.39
C ASN A 10 -19.75 -0.34 -0.43
N VAL A 11 -18.48 0.01 -0.49
CA VAL A 11 -17.46 -0.53 0.42
C VAL A 11 -17.68 0.06 1.79
N LYS A 12 -17.88 -0.84 2.77
CA LYS A 12 -18.17 -0.48 4.16
C LYS A 12 -16.91 -0.35 4.99
N THR A 13 -15.94 -1.24 4.78
CA THR A 13 -14.70 -1.26 5.55
C THR A 13 -13.62 -2.06 4.83
N LEU A 14 -12.39 -1.98 5.34
CA LEU A 14 -11.26 -2.83 4.99
C LEU A 14 -10.72 -3.44 6.28
N ARG A 15 -10.45 -4.74 6.26
CA ARG A 15 -9.93 -5.47 7.41
C ARG A 15 -8.62 -6.16 7.09
N LEU A 16 -7.82 -6.34 8.14
CA LEU A 16 -6.59 -7.11 8.14
C LEU A 16 -6.79 -8.37 8.97
N TRP A 17 -6.30 -9.49 8.44
CA TRP A 17 -6.30 -10.78 9.13
C TRP A 17 -4.92 -11.39 9.21
N LYS A 18 -4.61 -11.97 10.36
CA LYS A 18 -3.49 -12.88 10.57
C LYS A 18 -3.98 -14.30 10.30
N ILE A 19 -3.23 -15.04 9.48
CA ILE A 19 -3.47 -16.46 9.26
C ILE A 19 -2.59 -17.24 10.23
N LYS A 20 -3.15 -18.21 10.93
CA LYS A 20 -2.40 -19.24 11.65
C LYS A 20 -2.13 -20.40 10.68
N PRO A 21 -0.90 -20.58 10.16
CA PRO A 21 -0.65 -21.57 9.11
C PRO A 21 -0.97 -23.01 9.51
N GLU A 22 -0.87 -23.33 10.80
CA GLU A 22 -1.06 -24.67 11.34
C GLU A 22 -2.53 -25.08 11.36
N THR A 23 -3.42 -24.12 11.63
CA THR A 23 -4.87 -24.36 11.78
C THR A 23 -5.69 -23.81 10.61
N MET A 24 -5.07 -22.99 9.75
CA MET A 24 -5.74 -22.18 8.72
C MET A 24 -6.84 -21.27 9.29
N GLU A 25 -6.78 -20.93 10.57
CA GLU A 25 -7.67 -19.96 11.20
C GLU A 25 -7.27 -18.53 10.85
N PHE A 26 -8.25 -17.63 10.86
CA PHE A 26 -8.10 -16.22 10.56
C PHE A 26 -8.48 -15.37 11.77
N ASP A 27 -7.50 -14.69 12.36
CA ASP A 27 -7.74 -13.71 13.41
C ASP A 27 -7.79 -12.32 12.79
N GLN A 28 -8.87 -11.57 13.01
CA GLN A 28 -8.93 -10.16 12.64
C GLN A 28 -7.97 -9.37 13.54
N ILE A 29 -7.03 -8.64 12.93
CA ILE A 29 -5.99 -7.88 13.66
C ILE A 29 -6.13 -6.36 13.50
N GLY A 30 -6.92 -5.91 12.53
CA GLY A 30 -7.11 -4.49 12.27
C GLY A 30 -8.30 -4.22 11.39
N GLU A 31 -8.91 -3.06 11.59
CA GLU A 31 -9.94 -2.49 10.73
C GLU A 31 -9.52 -1.06 10.40
N ILE A 32 -9.65 -0.67 9.13
CA ILE A 32 -9.29 0.68 8.70
C ILE A 32 -10.21 1.72 9.35
N PRO A 33 -9.68 2.87 9.82
CA PRO A 33 -10.51 4.00 10.22
C PRO A 33 -11.32 4.55 9.04
N CYS A 34 -12.56 4.98 9.30
CA CYS A 34 -13.47 5.50 8.26
C CYS A 34 -12.84 6.64 7.43
N GLU A 35 -12.14 7.57 8.07
CA GLU A 35 -11.49 8.69 7.38
C GLU A 35 -10.42 8.23 6.36
N LEU A 36 -9.70 7.15 6.68
CA LEU A 36 -8.69 6.58 5.80
C LEU A 36 -9.30 5.71 4.72
N LEU A 37 -10.47 5.10 4.98
CA LEU A 37 -11.23 4.39 3.96
C LEU A 37 -11.72 5.35 2.86
N GLU A 38 -12.22 6.52 3.21
CA GLU A 38 -12.66 7.51 2.23
C GLU A 38 -11.47 8.04 1.40
N LYS A 39 -10.31 8.26 2.03
CA LYS A 39 -9.07 8.56 1.28
C LYS A 39 -8.66 7.44 0.33
N LEU A 40 -8.83 6.18 0.73
CA LEU A 40 -8.50 5.02 -0.09
C LEU A 40 -9.44 4.89 -1.30
N LYS A 41 -10.73 5.22 -1.14
CA LYS A 41 -11.69 5.24 -2.26
C LYS A 41 -11.31 6.30 -3.29
N GLY A 42 -10.78 7.43 -2.84
CA GLY A 42 -10.38 8.54 -3.69
C GLY A 42 -11.60 9.30 -4.23
N GLU A 43 -11.49 9.85 -5.44
CA GLU A 43 -12.59 10.54 -6.12
C GLU A 43 -13.66 9.56 -6.62
N THR A 44 -13.31 8.28 -6.74
CA THR A 44 -14.24 7.23 -7.13
C THR A 44 -15.02 6.71 -5.94
N SER A 45 -16.36 6.71 -6.02
CA SER A 45 -17.22 6.06 -5.02
C SER A 45 -17.10 4.52 -5.02
N GLU A 46 -16.47 3.96 -6.05
CA GLU A 46 -16.32 2.53 -6.24
C GLU A 46 -14.89 2.06 -5.96
N LEU A 47 -14.76 1.00 -5.17
CA LEU A 47 -13.47 0.37 -4.89
C LEU A 47 -13.57 -1.13 -5.17
N SER A 48 -13.23 -1.51 -6.40
CA SER A 48 -13.29 -2.91 -6.87
C SER A 48 -12.06 -3.72 -6.50
N SER A 49 -10.90 -3.08 -6.40
CA SER A 49 -9.63 -3.71 -6.02
C SER A 49 -8.72 -2.72 -5.31
N ILE A 50 -7.80 -3.25 -4.53
CA ILE A 50 -6.71 -2.52 -3.89
C ILE A 50 -5.39 -3.21 -4.24
N SER A 51 -4.33 -2.44 -4.34
CA SER A 51 -2.98 -2.99 -4.25
C SER A 51 -2.55 -3.07 -2.80
N LEU A 52 -1.82 -4.14 -2.46
CA LEU A 52 -1.24 -4.38 -1.15
C LEU A 52 0.25 -4.65 -1.31
N LEU A 53 1.06 -3.85 -0.63
CA LEU A 53 2.49 -4.06 -0.50
C LEU A 53 2.82 -4.26 0.98
N THR A 54 3.70 -5.19 1.29
CA THR A 54 4.05 -5.52 2.67
C THR A 54 5.56 -5.62 2.85
N ALA A 55 6.08 -4.98 3.87
CA ALA A 55 7.47 -5.09 4.27
C ALA A 55 7.55 -5.20 5.79
N LYS A 56 8.00 -6.37 6.29
CA LYS A 56 8.09 -6.67 7.72
C LYS A 56 6.72 -6.47 8.40
N ASN A 57 6.63 -5.46 9.26
CA ASN A 57 5.44 -5.16 10.07
C ASN A 57 4.58 -4.06 9.44
N PHE A 58 4.89 -3.63 8.21
CA PHE A 58 4.15 -2.57 7.54
C PHE A 58 3.37 -3.12 6.34
N ALA A 59 2.12 -2.67 6.22
CA ALA A 59 1.29 -2.83 5.04
C ALA A 59 1.00 -1.47 4.41
N TYR A 60 1.12 -1.39 3.09
CA TYR A 60 0.79 -0.22 2.29
C TYR A 60 -0.32 -0.59 1.32
N MET A 61 -1.37 0.22 1.27
CA MET A 61 -2.56 -0.01 0.45
C MET A 61 -2.88 1.23 -0.36
N TYR A 62 -3.26 1.03 -1.62
CA TYR A 62 -3.68 2.13 -2.49
C TYR A 62 -4.69 1.63 -3.53
N ASN A 63 -5.54 2.55 -3.99
CA ASN A 63 -6.45 2.29 -5.11
C ASN A 63 -5.67 2.38 -6.41
N ASN A 64 -5.72 1.31 -7.23
CA ASN A 64 -5.01 1.27 -8.50
C ASN A 64 -5.57 2.24 -9.54
N SER A 65 -6.86 2.54 -9.45
CA SER A 65 -7.54 3.47 -10.36
C SER A 65 -7.35 4.93 -9.94
N ASP A 66 -7.14 5.18 -8.65
CA ASP A 66 -6.92 6.52 -8.09
C ASP A 66 -5.86 6.49 -6.97
N PRO A 67 -4.55 6.42 -7.32
CA PRO A 67 -3.48 6.20 -6.34
C PRO A 67 -3.02 7.48 -5.61
N VAL A 68 -3.90 8.46 -5.41
CA VAL A 68 -3.59 9.77 -4.80
C VAL A 68 -3.19 9.68 -3.34
N GLU A 69 -3.77 8.75 -2.60
CA GLU A 69 -3.43 8.49 -1.20
C GLU A 69 -2.93 7.06 -1.05
N ILE A 70 -1.81 6.93 -0.32
CA ILE A 70 -1.26 5.65 0.08
C ILE A 70 -1.58 5.50 1.57
N ILE A 71 -2.39 4.50 1.89
CA ILE A 71 -2.71 4.15 3.28
C ILE A 71 -1.61 3.24 3.81
N MET A 72 -1.13 3.52 5.02
CA MET A 72 -0.16 2.70 5.72
C MET A 72 -0.75 2.14 7.01
N CYS A 73 -0.31 0.93 7.35
CA CYS A 73 -0.63 0.28 8.60
C CYS A 73 0.64 -0.33 9.19
N GLU A 74 1.04 0.11 10.38
CA GLU A 74 2.00 -0.58 11.22
C GLU A 74 1.27 -1.65 12.03
N ILE A 75 1.66 -2.90 11.85
CA ILE A 75 1.12 -4.09 12.51
C ILE A 75 1.96 -4.34 13.76
N GLY A 76 1.41 -3.97 14.92
CA GLY A 76 2.01 -4.23 16.22
C GLY A 76 1.41 -5.47 16.92
N ASP A 77 1.90 -5.73 18.13
CA ASP A 77 1.38 -6.78 18.99
C ASP A 77 0.06 -6.32 19.64
N GLY A 78 -1.05 -6.60 18.98
CA GLY A 78 -2.40 -6.34 19.48
C GLY A 78 -3.07 -5.06 18.97
N GLU A 79 -2.33 -4.18 18.29
CA GLU A 79 -2.89 -2.99 17.66
C GLU A 79 -2.33 -2.73 16.26
N CYS A 80 -3.16 -2.14 15.40
CA CYS A 80 -2.76 -1.63 14.10
C CYS A 80 -2.76 -0.10 14.15
N LYS A 81 -1.61 0.53 13.86
CA LYS A 81 -1.51 1.98 13.74
C LYS A 81 -1.65 2.38 12.29
N TRP A 82 -2.65 3.20 12.01
CA TRP A 82 -3.00 3.59 10.66
C TRP A 82 -2.57 5.02 10.36
N GLY A 83 -2.22 5.27 9.10
CA GLY A 83 -1.90 6.60 8.59
C GLY A 83 -2.10 6.67 7.07
N SER A 84 -1.90 7.86 6.51
CA SER A 84 -1.84 8.03 5.06
C SER A 84 -0.76 9.01 4.64
N VAL A 85 -0.28 8.84 3.42
CA VAL A 85 0.66 9.76 2.76
C VAL A 85 0.13 10.07 1.37
N LYS A 86 0.13 11.36 1.04
CA LYS A 86 -0.18 11.83 -0.31
C LYS A 86 0.87 11.38 -1.30
N ASN A 87 0.40 10.86 -2.42
CA ASN A 87 1.23 10.48 -3.53
C ASN A 87 1.52 11.67 -4.45
N LEU A 88 2.63 12.36 -4.18
CA LEU A 88 3.02 13.57 -4.92
C LEU A 88 3.44 13.31 -6.37
N VAL A 89 3.59 12.04 -6.78
CA VAL A 89 3.93 11.66 -8.17
C VAL A 89 2.71 11.73 -9.08
N VAL A 90 1.51 11.53 -8.51
CA VAL A 90 0.23 11.56 -9.23
C VAL A 90 -0.21 13.00 -9.39
N ASN A 91 -0.27 13.47 -10.64
CA ASN A 91 -0.93 14.72 -11.02
C ASN A 91 -1.94 14.45 -12.14
N ASP A 92 -2.86 15.37 -12.38
CA ASP A 92 -3.97 15.17 -13.32
C ASP A 92 -3.49 14.85 -14.74
N GLU A 93 -2.34 15.40 -15.15
CA GLU A 93 -1.72 15.12 -16.46
C GLU A 93 -1.16 13.69 -16.58
N ARG A 94 -0.66 13.11 -15.48
CA ARG A 94 -0.08 11.75 -15.43
C ARG A 94 -1.10 10.66 -15.11
N ARG A 95 -2.31 11.01 -14.66
CA ARG A 95 -3.39 10.04 -14.41
C ARG A 95 -3.88 9.35 -15.70
N ILE A 96 -3.71 10.00 -16.86
CA ILE A 96 -4.17 9.48 -18.15
C ILE A 96 -2.97 8.90 -18.92
N GLY A 97 -2.87 7.56 -18.97
CA GLY A 97 -1.95 6.85 -19.86
C GLY A 97 -0.64 6.34 -19.23
N GLU A 98 -0.29 6.76 -18.00
CA GLU A 98 0.86 6.23 -17.27
C GLU A 98 0.43 5.21 -16.21
N ARG A 99 1.11 4.05 -16.17
CA ARG A 99 0.89 3.04 -15.13
C ARG A 99 1.81 3.30 -13.95
N MET A 100 1.24 3.57 -12.78
CA MET A 100 2.03 3.59 -11.54
C MET A 100 2.46 2.18 -11.14
N VAL A 101 3.74 2.04 -10.81
CA VAL A 101 4.31 0.84 -10.18
C VAL A 101 4.90 1.25 -8.85
N MET A 102 4.43 0.61 -7.77
CA MET A 102 4.93 0.83 -6.44
C MET A 102 5.57 -0.46 -5.91
N SER A 103 6.65 -0.31 -5.14
CA SER A 103 7.33 -1.41 -4.46
C SER A 103 7.66 -0.96 -3.04
N CYS A 104 7.75 -1.92 -2.12
CA CYS A 104 8.20 -1.68 -0.76
C CYS A 104 9.39 -2.58 -0.44
N GLY A 105 10.34 -2.05 0.33
CA GLY A 105 11.52 -2.80 0.76
C GLY A 105 12.06 -2.26 2.07
N MET A 106 12.79 -3.10 2.79
CA MET A 106 13.50 -2.69 3.99
C MET A 106 14.91 -2.25 3.60
N VAL A 107 15.27 -1.03 4.00
CA VAL A 107 16.62 -0.50 3.78
C VAL A 107 17.19 -0.03 5.10
N GLU A 108 18.30 -0.63 5.51
CA GLU A 108 19.05 -0.16 6.67
C GLU A 108 19.73 1.18 6.39
N ILE A 109 19.90 2.00 7.43
CA ILE A 109 20.57 3.30 7.29
C ILE A 109 21.99 3.17 6.73
N GLY A 110 22.70 2.09 7.07
CA GLY A 110 24.02 1.79 6.50
C GLY A 110 23.98 1.53 5.00
N HIS A 111 22.92 0.89 4.49
CA HIS A 111 22.70 0.71 3.05
C HIS A 111 22.38 2.05 2.37
N LEU A 112 21.59 2.91 3.01
CA LEU A 112 21.31 4.27 2.51
C LEU A 112 22.59 5.10 2.42
N HIS A 113 23.41 5.15 3.47
CA HIS A 113 24.69 5.87 3.45
C HIS A 113 25.62 5.37 2.34
N ARG A 114 25.70 4.05 2.15
CA ARG A 114 26.48 3.47 1.05
C ARG A 114 25.90 3.83 -0.31
N ALA A 115 24.58 3.88 -0.44
CA ALA A 115 23.87 4.25 -1.66
C ALA A 115 24.06 5.71 -2.06
N MET A 116 24.02 6.61 -1.07
CA MET A 116 24.18 8.05 -1.23
C MET A 116 25.62 8.52 -1.31
N GLY A 117 26.60 7.63 -1.08
CA GLY A 117 28.02 7.92 -1.28
C GLY A 117 28.32 8.27 -2.75
N PRO A 118 29.48 8.91 -3.03
CA PRO A 118 29.83 9.52 -4.33
C PRO A 118 30.03 8.54 -5.50
N ALA A 119 29.59 7.29 -5.36
CA ALA A 119 29.61 6.32 -6.45
C ALA A 119 28.62 6.74 -7.54
N ASN A 120 29.14 7.00 -8.74
CA ASN A 120 28.38 7.40 -9.91
C ASN A 120 27.55 6.19 -10.43
N ARG A 121 26.39 5.93 -9.82
CA ARG A 121 25.56 4.76 -10.11
C ARG A 121 24.66 5.05 -11.32
N LYS A 122 24.84 4.26 -12.38
CA LYS A 122 23.95 4.27 -13.56
C LYS A 122 23.03 3.04 -13.50
N PHE A 123 21.73 3.26 -13.63
CA PHE A 123 20.76 2.18 -13.81
C PHE A 123 20.67 1.90 -15.31
N LEU A 124 20.97 0.66 -15.70
CA LEU A 124 20.75 0.18 -17.05
C LEU A 124 19.45 -0.62 -17.06
N VAL A 125 18.46 -0.17 -17.82
CA VAL A 125 17.26 -0.95 -18.08
C VAL A 125 17.66 -2.08 -19.01
N LYS A 126 17.52 -3.32 -18.55
CA LYS A 126 17.72 -4.49 -19.40
C LYS A 126 16.43 -4.72 -20.17
N SER A 127 16.47 -4.59 -21.49
CA SER A 127 15.40 -5.07 -22.36
C SER A 127 15.59 -6.56 -22.58
N ASP A 128 14.59 -7.36 -22.22
CA ASP A 128 14.53 -8.74 -22.69
C ASP A 128 14.06 -8.72 -24.16
N ALA A 129 14.88 -9.30 -25.03
CA ALA A 129 14.63 -9.44 -26.46
C ALA A 129 13.92 -10.77 -26.75
#